data_AF-A0A2J8UYJ5-F1
#
_entry.id   AF-A0A2J8UYJ5-F1
#
_cell.length_a   1.000
_cell.length_b   1.000
_cell.length_c   1.000
_cell.angle_alpha   90.00
_cell.angle_beta   90.00
_cell.angle_gamma   90.00
#
_symmetry.space_group_name_H-M   'P 1'
#
loop_
_entity.id
_entity.type
_entity.pdbx_description
1 polymer ?
#
loop_
_entity_poly.entity_id
_entity_poly.type
_entity_poly.pdbx_seq_one_letter_code
_entity_poly.pdbx_strand_id
1 'polypeptide(L)'
;MADRFSRFNEDRDFQDNIGHRLLQKHGWKLGQGLGKSLQGRTDPIPIVVKYDVMGMGRMEMELDYAEDATERRRVLEVEKEDTEELRQKYKDYVDKEKAIAKALEDLRANFYCELCDKQYQKHQEFDNHINSYDHAHKQRLKDLKQREFARNVSSRSRKDEKKQEKALRRLHELAEQRKQAECAPGSGPMFKPTTVAVDEEGGEDDKDESATNSGTGAAAS
;
A
#
# COMPACT_ATOMS: atom_id res chain seq x y z
N MET A 1 -52.48 17.49 -1.26
CA MET A 1 -53.61 16.92 -0.48
C MET A 1 -53.43 17.08 1.05
N ALA A 2 -52.51 17.92 1.52
CA ALA A 2 -52.10 17.98 2.94
C ALA A 2 -52.75 19.12 3.77
N ASP A 3 -53.64 19.93 3.20
CA ASP A 3 -54.20 21.12 3.89
C ASP A 3 -55.58 20.93 4.53
N ARG A 4 -56.12 19.71 4.57
CA ARG A 4 -57.47 19.48 5.11
C ARG A 4 -57.49 18.98 6.56
N PHE A 5 -56.38 18.44 7.08
CA PHE A 5 -56.31 17.95 8.46
C PHE A 5 -55.82 19.00 9.47
N SER A 6 -55.09 20.02 9.03
CA SER A 6 -54.62 21.12 9.92
C SER A 6 -55.72 22.09 10.32
N ARG A 7 -56.81 22.19 9.54
CA ARG A 7 -57.91 23.14 9.83
C ARG A 7 -58.91 22.68 10.89
N PHE A 8 -58.73 21.50 11.48
CA PHE A 8 -59.73 20.93 12.41
C PHE A 8 -59.49 21.24 13.89
N ASN A 9 -58.38 21.90 14.24
CA ASN A 9 -57.94 22.04 15.64
C ASN A 9 -57.49 23.46 16.05
N GLU A 10 -57.79 24.51 15.28
CA GLU A 10 -57.30 25.86 15.64
C GLU A 10 -58.33 26.80 16.29
N ASP A 11 -59.64 26.58 16.20
CA ASP A 11 -60.60 27.55 16.78
C ASP A 11 -61.76 26.87 17.53
N ARG A 12 -61.46 26.16 18.62
CA ARG A 12 -62.52 25.66 19.51
C ARG A 12 -62.23 26.08 20.94
N ASP A 13 -63.00 27.06 21.42
CA ASP A 13 -62.85 27.66 22.75
C ASP A 13 -62.78 26.60 23.85
N PHE A 14 -61.60 26.46 24.47
CA PHE A 14 -61.35 25.48 25.53
C PHE A 14 -62.24 25.68 26.77
N GLN A 15 -62.85 26.86 26.91
CA GLN A 15 -63.64 27.26 28.07
C GLN A 15 -65.04 26.59 28.13
N ASP A 16 -65.64 26.27 26.99
CA ASP A 16 -66.98 25.65 26.93
C ASP A 16 -66.96 24.12 27.01
N ASN A 17 -65.76 23.54 27.07
CA ASN A 17 -65.60 22.11 27.13
C ASN A 17 -65.93 21.61 28.56
N ILE A 18 -66.81 20.60 28.65
CA ILE A 18 -67.29 20.06 29.94
C ILE A 18 -66.12 19.56 30.79
N GLY A 19 -65.11 18.94 30.18
CA GLY A 19 -63.92 18.43 30.86
C GLY A 19 -63.07 19.54 31.50
N HIS A 20 -62.91 20.67 30.83
CA HIS A 20 -62.18 21.85 31.28
C HIS A 20 -62.89 22.47 32.48
N ARG A 21 -64.21 22.59 32.43
CA ARG A 21 -65.02 23.05 33.56
C ARG A 21 -64.95 22.11 34.76
N LEU A 22 -64.91 20.79 34.54
CA LEU A 22 -64.73 19.81 35.62
C LEU A 22 -63.33 19.88 36.24
N LEU A 23 -62.29 20.00 35.42
CA LEU A 23 -60.91 20.18 35.90
C LEU A 23 -60.77 21.45 36.76
N GLN A 24 -61.32 22.57 36.29
CA GLN A 24 -61.34 23.82 37.05
C GLN A 24 -62.04 23.68 38.42
N LYS A 25 -63.20 22.98 38.46
CA LYS A 25 -63.92 22.71 39.72
C LYS A 25 -63.09 21.90 40.72
N HIS A 26 -62.20 21.02 40.24
CA HIS A 26 -61.29 20.25 41.07
C HIS A 26 -59.96 20.97 41.37
N GLY A 27 -59.87 22.28 41.11
CA GLY A 27 -58.74 23.12 41.46
C GLY A 27 -57.61 23.14 40.43
N TRP A 28 -57.80 22.56 39.24
CA TRP A 28 -56.85 22.68 38.14
C TRP A 28 -56.96 24.03 37.44
N LYS A 29 -55.84 24.67 37.10
CA LYS A 29 -55.79 25.95 36.38
C LYS A 29 -55.22 25.76 34.97
N LEU A 30 -55.64 26.62 34.03
CA LEU A 30 -55.12 26.60 32.66
C LEU A 30 -53.59 26.78 32.69
N GLY A 31 -52.86 25.87 32.02
CA GLY A 31 -51.40 25.88 31.98
C GLY A 31 -50.70 25.23 33.19
N GLN A 32 -51.45 24.68 34.15
CA GLN A 32 -50.89 24.01 35.31
C GLN A 32 -50.70 22.51 35.05
N GLY A 33 -49.50 21.99 35.33
CA GLY A 33 -49.25 20.55 35.30
C GLY A 33 -50.08 19.81 36.34
N LEU A 34 -50.53 18.59 36.01
CA LEU A 34 -51.23 17.73 36.98
C LEU A 34 -50.24 17.11 37.99
N GLY A 35 -50.71 16.80 39.20
CA GLY A 35 -49.91 16.13 40.24
C GLY A 35 -49.82 16.93 41.54
N LYS A 36 -49.37 16.28 42.61
CA LYS A 36 -49.26 16.90 43.96
C LYS A 36 -48.31 18.10 44.01
N SER A 37 -47.29 18.12 43.14
CA SER A 37 -46.30 19.19 43.01
C SER A 37 -46.35 19.88 41.65
N LEU A 38 -47.47 19.74 40.91
CA LEU A 38 -47.71 20.39 39.61
C LEU A 38 -46.70 20.03 38.51
N GLN A 39 -46.14 18.84 38.59
CA GLN A 39 -45.03 18.35 37.77
C GLN A 39 -45.44 17.69 36.44
N GLY A 40 -46.73 17.51 36.20
CA GLY A 40 -47.24 16.87 34.99
C GLY A 40 -47.00 17.72 33.73
N ARG A 41 -46.77 17.05 32.60
CA ARG A 41 -46.66 17.73 31.30
C ARG A 41 -47.98 18.42 30.95
N THR A 42 -47.89 19.68 30.54
CA THR A 42 -49.02 20.51 30.12
C THR A 42 -49.49 20.18 28.71
N ASP A 43 -48.56 19.76 27.85
CA ASP A 43 -48.84 19.46 26.45
C ASP A 43 -49.01 17.95 26.22
N PRO A 44 -49.99 17.53 25.41
CA PRO A 44 -50.15 16.14 25.01
C PRO A 44 -48.87 15.56 24.39
N ILE A 45 -48.58 14.29 24.68
CA ILE A 45 -47.45 13.60 24.06
C ILE A 45 -47.80 13.37 22.59
N PRO A 46 -46.98 13.86 21.64
CA PRO A 46 -47.23 13.63 20.22
C PRO A 46 -47.04 12.13 19.93
N ILE A 47 -48.07 11.51 19.36
CA ILE A 47 -47.99 10.13 18.88
C ILE A 47 -47.44 10.19 17.46
N VAL A 48 -46.16 9.85 17.31
CA VAL A 48 -45.54 9.69 16.00
C VAL A 48 -45.96 8.35 15.43
N VAL A 49 -46.95 8.36 14.54
CA VAL A 49 -47.39 7.15 13.84
C VAL A 49 -46.41 6.87 12.71
N LYS A 50 -45.78 5.70 12.77
CA LYS A 50 -44.93 5.23 11.68
C LYS A 50 -45.80 4.71 10.55
N TYR A 51 -45.66 5.30 9.36
CA TYR A 51 -46.39 4.88 8.16
C TYR A 51 -45.66 3.80 7.37
N ASP A 52 -44.36 3.63 7.60
CA ASP A 52 -43.56 2.68 6.85
C ASP A 52 -43.73 1.26 7.40
N VAL A 53 -43.90 0.32 6.48
CA VAL A 53 -43.88 -1.13 6.75
C VAL A 53 -42.46 -1.67 7.02
N MET A 54 -41.44 -0.82 6.88
CA MET A 54 -40.05 -1.20 7.11
C MET A 54 -39.75 -1.30 8.62
N GLY A 55 -38.68 -2.01 8.99
CA GLY A 55 -38.18 -2.04 10.37
C GLY A 55 -37.81 -0.64 10.88
N MET A 56 -37.84 -0.42 12.21
CA MET A 56 -37.30 0.82 12.79
C MET A 56 -35.82 0.94 12.43
N GLY A 57 -35.35 2.16 12.10
CA GLY A 57 -33.98 2.41 11.64
C GLY A 57 -33.66 2.02 10.19
N ARG A 58 -34.53 1.25 9.51
CA ARG A 58 -34.27 0.87 8.10
C ARG A 58 -34.45 2.04 7.13
N MET A 59 -35.44 2.89 7.38
CA MET A 59 -35.67 4.09 6.59
C MET A 59 -34.53 5.09 6.75
N GLU A 60 -33.97 5.20 7.96
CA GLU A 60 -32.81 6.06 8.24
C GLU A 60 -31.59 5.63 7.44
N MET A 61 -31.24 4.34 7.45
CA MET A 61 -30.16 3.80 6.60
C MET A 61 -30.39 4.05 5.10
N GLU A 62 -31.65 3.98 4.64
CA GLU A 62 -31.99 4.21 3.24
C GLU A 62 -31.89 5.69 2.86
N LEU A 63 -32.22 6.59 3.78
CA LEU A 63 -32.01 8.03 3.63
C LEU A 63 -30.52 8.37 3.61
N ASP A 64 -29.72 7.86 4.54
CA ASP A 64 -28.26 8.06 4.58
C ASP A 64 -27.62 7.61 3.25
N TYR A 65 -28.06 6.47 2.72
CA TYR A 65 -27.57 5.97 1.44
C TYR A 65 -27.97 6.86 0.26
N ALA A 66 -29.19 7.41 0.28
CA ALA A 66 -29.66 8.33 -0.74
C ALA A 66 -28.97 9.70 -0.64
N GLU A 67 -28.71 10.18 0.57
CA GLU A 67 -27.92 11.37 0.86
C GLU A 67 -26.49 11.17 0.34
N ASP A 68 -25.77 10.12 0.73
CA ASP A 68 -24.42 9.80 0.21
C ASP A 68 -24.37 9.74 -1.32
N ALA A 69 -25.43 9.24 -1.96
CA ALA A 69 -25.53 9.17 -3.42
C ALA A 69 -25.80 10.54 -4.09
N THR A 70 -26.40 11.49 -3.37
CA THR A 70 -26.84 12.79 -3.90
C THR A 70 -25.97 13.96 -3.42
N GLU A 71 -25.26 13.81 -2.30
CA GLU A 71 -24.55 14.89 -1.60
C GLU A 71 -23.40 15.44 -2.43
N ARG A 72 -22.79 14.63 -3.31
CA ARG A 72 -21.67 15.07 -4.15
C ARG A 72 -21.80 14.51 -5.56
N ARG A 73 -21.74 15.41 -6.56
CA ARG A 73 -21.37 15.03 -7.94
C ARG A 73 -20.10 14.19 -7.81
N ARG A 74 -20.09 12.96 -8.33
CA ARG A 74 -18.88 12.13 -8.36
C ARG A 74 -17.77 12.96 -9.00
N VAL A 75 -16.85 13.46 -8.18
CA VAL A 75 -15.64 14.14 -8.64
C VAL A 75 -14.87 13.08 -9.43
N LEU A 76 -14.75 13.28 -10.73
CA LEU A 76 -13.97 12.39 -11.59
C LEU A 76 -12.55 12.32 -11.02
N GLU A 77 -11.85 11.19 -11.20
CA GLU A 77 -10.46 11.03 -10.74
C GLU A 77 -9.52 12.16 -11.20
N VAL A 78 -9.92 12.90 -12.25
CA VAL A 78 -9.23 14.05 -12.85
C VAL A 78 -9.44 15.37 -12.08
N GLU A 79 -10.54 15.55 -11.34
CA GLU A 79 -10.81 16.76 -10.54
C GLU A 79 -10.32 16.65 -9.09
N LYS A 80 -9.93 15.45 -8.62
CA LYS A 80 -9.16 15.32 -7.38
C LYS A 80 -7.77 15.89 -7.63
N GLU A 81 -7.56 17.12 -7.20
CA GLU A 81 -6.25 17.77 -7.25
C GLU A 81 -5.18 16.83 -6.71
N ASP A 82 -4.18 16.63 -7.54
CA ASP A 82 -3.06 15.69 -7.41
C ASP A 82 -2.05 16.20 -6.37
N THR A 83 -2.55 16.57 -5.19
CA THR A 83 -1.79 17.02 -4.03
C THR A 83 -0.73 15.98 -3.68
N GLU A 84 0.50 16.44 -3.44
CA GLU A 84 1.62 15.56 -3.08
C GLU A 84 1.29 14.68 -1.86
N GLU A 85 0.47 15.20 -0.96
CA GLU A 85 -0.04 14.49 0.21
C GLU A 85 -0.96 13.30 -0.13
N LEU A 86 -1.81 13.41 -1.16
CA LEU A 86 -2.68 12.30 -1.58
C LEU A 86 -1.85 11.21 -2.27
N ARG A 87 -0.84 11.61 -3.05
CA ARG A 87 0.14 10.72 -3.66
C ARG A 87 0.95 9.96 -2.60
N GLN A 88 1.36 10.65 -1.53
CA GLN A 88 2.06 10.03 -0.40
C GLN A 88 1.14 9.08 0.38
N LYS A 89 -0.12 9.47 0.65
CA LYS A 89 -1.11 8.60 1.29
C LYS A 89 -1.36 7.31 0.51
N TYR A 90 -1.44 7.38 -0.83
CA TYR A 90 -1.59 6.19 -1.66
C TYR A 90 -0.34 5.29 -1.61
N LYS A 91 0.86 5.87 -1.69
CA LYS A 91 2.12 5.12 -1.52
C LYS A 91 2.17 4.41 -0.17
N ASP A 92 1.90 5.13 0.92
CA ASP A 92 1.90 4.55 2.26
C ASP A 92 0.84 3.45 2.43
N TYR A 93 -0.33 3.60 1.78
CA TYR A 93 -1.37 2.57 1.77
C TYR A 93 -0.91 1.32 1.04
N VAL A 94 -0.38 1.47 -0.18
CA VAL A 94 0.15 0.37 -0.98
C VAL A 94 1.31 -0.34 -0.27
N ASP A 95 2.19 0.41 0.38
CA ASP A 95 3.33 -0.14 1.11
C ASP A 95 2.87 -0.90 2.38
N LYS A 96 1.83 -0.41 3.08
CA LYS A 96 1.18 -1.14 4.18
C LYS A 96 0.53 -2.42 3.68
N GLU A 97 -0.21 -2.40 2.57
CA GLU A 97 -0.81 -3.59 2.00
C GLU A 97 0.25 -4.62 1.61
N LYS A 98 1.35 -4.19 0.96
CA LYS A 98 2.49 -5.06 0.65
C LYS A 98 3.14 -5.62 1.90
N ALA A 99 3.30 -4.82 2.95
CA ALA A 99 3.87 -5.28 4.22
C ALA A 99 2.98 -6.33 4.89
N ILE A 100 1.65 -6.13 4.88
CA ILE A 100 0.68 -7.10 5.39
C ILE A 100 0.71 -8.39 4.55
N ALA A 101 0.69 -8.27 3.22
CA ALA A 101 0.75 -9.42 2.32
C ALA A 101 2.04 -10.23 2.53
N LYS A 102 3.18 -9.55 2.66
CA LYS A 102 4.47 -10.18 2.97
C LYS A 102 4.45 -10.87 4.34
N ALA A 103 3.90 -10.23 5.37
CA ALA A 103 3.80 -10.84 6.70
C ALA A 103 2.92 -12.11 6.68
N LEU A 104 1.82 -12.10 5.91
CA LEU A 104 0.98 -13.29 5.72
C LEU A 104 1.69 -14.39 4.93
N GLU A 105 2.49 -14.02 3.93
CA GLU A 105 3.30 -14.95 3.16
C GLU A 105 4.41 -15.57 4.00
N ASP A 106 5.11 -14.78 4.83
CA ASP A 106 6.13 -15.26 5.74
C ASP A 106 5.52 -16.29 6.71
N LEU A 107 4.38 -15.96 7.35
CA LEU A 107 3.64 -16.89 8.21
C LEU A 107 3.22 -18.17 7.48
N ARG A 108 2.90 -18.08 6.19
CA ARG A 108 2.56 -19.23 5.35
C ARG A 108 3.79 -20.08 5.04
N ALA A 109 4.93 -19.44 4.77
CA ALA A 109 6.20 -20.09 4.48
C ALA A 109 6.75 -20.83 5.72
N ASN A 110 6.50 -20.33 6.93
CA ASN A 110 6.91 -20.99 8.17
C ASN A 110 6.35 -22.42 8.33
N PHE A 111 5.17 -22.71 7.76
CA PHE A 111 4.55 -24.05 7.81
C PHE A 111 4.62 -24.79 6.48
N TYR A 112 5.48 -24.35 5.56
CA TYR A 112 5.66 -24.95 4.26
C TYR A 112 6.97 -25.73 4.18
N CYS A 113 6.90 -26.98 3.74
CA CYS A 113 8.08 -27.78 3.46
C CYS A 113 8.37 -27.82 1.95
N GLU A 114 9.42 -27.13 1.51
CA GLU A 114 9.88 -27.13 0.11
C GLU A 114 10.40 -28.48 -0.39
N LEU A 115 10.81 -29.38 0.50
CA LEU A 115 11.28 -30.70 0.08
C LEU A 115 10.12 -31.59 -0.31
N CYS A 116 8.99 -31.44 0.37
CA CYS A 116 7.86 -32.35 0.27
C CYS A 116 6.65 -31.71 -0.40
N ASP A 117 6.73 -30.42 -0.73
CA ASP A 117 5.65 -29.58 -1.26
C ASP A 117 4.35 -29.73 -0.46
N LYS A 118 4.50 -29.73 0.88
CA LYS A 118 3.40 -29.88 1.83
C LYS A 118 3.28 -28.61 2.66
N GLN A 119 2.08 -28.06 2.68
CA GLN A 119 1.72 -26.96 3.56
C GLN A 119 0.93 -27.48 4.75
N TYR A 120 1.40 -27.13 5.95
CA TYR A 120 0.79 -27.51 7.21
C TYR A 120 0.03 -26.33 7.82
N GLN A 121 -1.06 -26.61 8.52
CA GLN A 121 -1.87 -25.55 9.16
C GLN A 121 -1.46 -25.33 10.62
N LYS A 122 -0.84 -26.33 11.24
CA LYS A 122 -0.40 -26.30 12.64
C LYS A 122 1.11 -26.47 12.74
N HIS A 123 1.71 -25.73 13.65
CA HIS A 123 3.14 -25.83 13.95
C HIS A 123 3.57 -27.26 14.33
N GLN A 124 2.79 -27.95 15.16
CA GLN A 124 3.10 -29.30 15.60
C GLN A 124 3.13 -30.32 14.44
N GLU A 125 2.23 -30.18 13.47
CA GLU A 125 2.21 -31.06 12.30
C GLU A 125 3.44 -30.84 11.42
N PHE A 126 3.88 -29.58 11.28
CA PHE A 126 5.09 -29.24 10.57
C PHE A 126 6.34 -29.79 11.27
N ASP A 127 6.46 -29.61 12.59
CA ASP A 127 7.60 -30.12 13.35
C ASP A 127 7.67 -31.66 13.31
N ASN A 128 6.54 -32.34 13.49
CA ASN A 128 6.44 -33.79 13.31
C ASN A 128 6.83 -34.23 11.90
N HIS A 129 6.53 -33.42 10.87
CA HIS A 129 6.98 -33.69 9.51
C HIS A 129 8.50 -33.55 9.36
N ILE A 130 9.10 -32.47 9.85
CA ILE A 130 10.56 -32.26 9.79
C ILE A 130 11.31 -33.41 10.49
N ASN A 131 10.74 -33.91 11.60
CA ASN A 131 11.29 -35.03 12.36
C ASN A 131 10.97 -36.42 11.77
N SER A 132 10.15 -36.49 10.72
CA SER A 132 9.78 -37.77 10.08
C SER A 132 10.92 -38.38 9.27
N TYR A 133 10.98 -39.72 9.25
CA TYR A 133 12.03 -40.47 8.54
C TYR A 133 12.07 -40.15 7.03
N ASP A 134 10.90 -40.06 6.38
CA ASP A 134 10.77 -39.71 4.96
C ASP A 134 11.35 -38.32 4.65
N HIS A 135 11.10 -37.34 5.51
CA HIS A 135 11.63 -36.00 5.36
C HIS A 135 13.16 -35.99 5.47
N ALA A 136 13.71 -36.64 6.51
CA ALA A 136 15.16 -36.74 6.72
C ALA A 136 15.87 -37.49 5.57
N HIS A 137 15.25 -38.52 5.02
CA HIS A 137 15.80 -39.24 3.87
C HIS A 137 15.80 -38.39 2.61
N LYS A 138 14.70 -37.68 2.33
CA LYS A 138 14.59 -36.77 1.18
C LYS A 138 15.58 -35.60 1.29
N GLN A 139 15.78 -35.07 2.49
CA GLN A 139 16.76 -34.02 2.75
C GLN A 139 18.19 -34.50 2.47
N ARG A 140 18.58 -35.68 2.98
CA ARG A 140 19.90 -36.27 2.71
C ARG A 140 20.12 -36.52 1.22
N LEU A 141 19.08 -36.95 0.49
CA LEU A 141 19.18 -37.19 -0.95
C LEU A 141 19.37 -35.89 -1.73
N LYS A 142 18.68 -34.81 -1.35
CA LYS A 142 18.85 -33.48 -1.96
C LYS A 142 20.25 -32.92 -1.69
N ASP A 143 20.72 -33.01 -0.44
CA ASP A 143 22.06 -32.57 -0.04
C ASP A 143 23.16 -33.33 -0.80
N LEU A 144 23.02 -34.66 -0.90
CA LEU A 144 23.95 -35.49 -1.68
C LEU A 144 23.97 -35.06 -3.16
N LYS A 145 22.79 -34.88 -3.77
CA LYS A 145 22.68 -34.43 -5.17
C LYS A 145 23.29 -33.04 -5.37
N GLN A 146 23.08 -32.12 -4.43
CA GLN A 146 23.61 -30.77 -4.47
C GLN A 146 25.14 -30.75 -4.35
N ARG A 147 25.70 -31.56 -3.43
CA ARG A 147 27.14 -31.72 -3.26
C ARG A 147 27.80 -32.32 -4.51
N GLU A 148 27.17 -33.31 -5.12
CA GLU A 148 27.63 -33.91 -6.38
C GLU A 148 27.55 -32.92 -7.55
N PHE A 149 26.46 -32.14 -7.64
CA PHE A 149 26.33 -31.10 -8.66
C PHE A 149 27.42 -30.02 -8.49
N ALA A 150 27.67 -29.54 -7.27
CA ALA A 150 28.71 -28.56 -7.00
C ALA A 150 30.12 -29.09 -7.36
N ARG A 151 30.41 -30.37 -7.11
CA ARG A 151 31.64 -31.03 -7.55
C ARG A 151 31.76 -31.09 -9.08
N ASN A 152 30.66 -31.38 -9.78
CA ASN A 152 30.65 -31.48 -11.24
C ASN A 152 30.72 -30.10 -11.91
N VAL A 153 30.08 -29.08 -11.35
CA VAL A 153 30.18 -27.69 -11.85
C VAL A 153 31.57 -27.12 -11.61
N SER A 154 32.15 -27.28 -10.41
CA SER A 154 33.49 -26.77 -10.11
C SER A 154 34.58 -27.43 -10.98
N SER A 155 34.49 -28.73 -11.24
CA SER A 155 35.44 -29.43 -12.12
C SER A 155 35.33 -29.03 -13.59
N ARG A 156 34.10 -28.83 -14.11
CA ARG A 156 33.88 -28.32 -15.48
C ARG A 156 34.29 -26.84 -15.59
N SER A 157 33.91 -26.02 -14.62
CA SER A 157 34.26 -24.59 -14.55
C SER A 157 35.77 -24.38 -14.56
N ARG A 158 36.53 -25.08 -13.68
CA ARG A 158 38.01 -24.97 -13.67
C ARG A 158 38.64 -25.40 -14.99
N LYS A 159 38.06 -26.40 -15.68
CA LYS A 159 38.54 -26.86 -16.98
C LYS A 159 38.27 -25.83 -18.08
N ASP A 160 37.11 -25.20 -18.06
CA ASP A 160 36.72 -24.21 -19.07
C ASP A 160 37.40 -22.86 -18.83
N GLU A 161 37.56 -22.44 -17.58
CA GLU A 161 38.33 -21.26 -17.17
C GLU A 161 39.79 -21.36 -17.64
N LYS A 162 40.45 -22.51 -17.45
CA LYS A 162 41.81 -22.74 -17.95
C LYS A 162 41.93 -22.65 -19.47
N LYS A 163 40.89 -23.04 -20.22
CA LYS A 163 40.87 -22.89 -21.69
C LYS A 163 40.68 -21.42 -22.07
N GLN A 164 39.77 -20.72 -21.39
CA GLN A 164 39.51 -19.30 -21.62
C GLN A 164 40.75 -18.46 -21.30
N GLU A 165 41.41 -18.72 -20.16
CA GLU A 165 42.66 -18.08 -19.77
C GLU A 165 43.76 -18.30 -20.83
N LYS A 166 43.92 -19.53 -21.35
CA LYS A 166 44.89 -19.81 -22.42
C LYS A 166 44.54 -19.09 -23.73
N ALA A 167 43.27 -18.97 -24.07
CA ALA A 167 42.82 -18.25 -25.24
C ALA A 167 43.07 -16.73 -25.11
N LEU A 168 42.76 -16.15 -23.94
CA LEU A 168 43.05 -14.75 -23.62
C LEU A 168 44.55 -14.46 -23.64
N ARG A 169 45.37 -15.35 -23.06
CA ARG A 169 46.83 -15.22 -23.09
C ARG A 169 47.38 -15.25 -24.52
N ARG A 170 46.87 -16.14 -25.38
CA ARG A 170 47.26 -16.19 -26.80
C ARG A 170 46.84 -14.93 -27.56
N LEU A 171 45.66 -14.38 -27.26
CA LEU A 171 45.21 -13.12 -27.84
C LEU A 171 46.12 -11.96 -27.42
N HIS A 172 46.49 -11.90 -26.14
CA HIS A 172 47.41 -10.89 -25.62
C HIS A 172 48.79 -10.95 -26.31
N GLU A 173 49.35 -12.15 -26.47
CA GLU A 173 50.63 -12.35 -27.16
C GLU A 173 50.58 -11.91 -28.64
N LEU A 174 49.48 -12.20 -29.34
CA LEU A 174 49.28 -11.71 -30.73
C LEU A 174 49.18 -10.18 -30.79
N ALA A 175 48.55 -9.55 -29.79
CA ALA A 175 48.49 -8.09 -29.69
C ALA A 175 49.86 -7.47 -29.43
N GLU A 176 50.68 -8.08 -28.56
CA GLU A 176 52.06 -7.64 -28.30
C GLU A 176 52.95 -7.76 -29.55
N GLN A 177 52.84 -8.84 -30.32
CA GLN A 177 53.58 -9.01 -31.57
C GLN A 177 53.18 -7.96 -32.62
N ARG A 178 51.88 -7.63 -32.73
CA ARG A 178 51.42 -6.53 -33.58
C ARG A 178 51.96 -5.18 -33.13
N LYS A 179 51.95 -4.89 -31.83
CA LYS A 179 52.52 -3.67 -31.26
C LYS A 179 54.03 -3.57 -31.52
N GLN A 180 54.78 -4.67 -31.44
CA GLN A 180 56.21 -4.69 -31.76
C GLN A 180 56.47 -4.52 -33.26
N ALA A 181 55.63 -5.07 -34.14
CA ALA A 181 55.69 -4.84 -35.59
C ALA A 181 55.37 -3.38 -35.98
N GLU A 182 54.49 -2.72 -35.23
CA GLU A 182 54.22 -1.27 -35.35
C GLU A 182 55.33 -0.42 -34.70
N CYS A 183 56.13 -0.99 -33.79
CA CYS A 183 57.27 -0.33 -33.14
C CYS A 183 58.61 -0.63 -33.85
N ALA A 184 58.60 -0.69 -35.18
CA ALA A 184 59.82 -0.55 -35.98
C ALA A 184 60.26 0.93 -36.00
N PRO A 185 61.57 1.25 -35.94
CA PRO A 185 62.05 2.62 -35.89
C PRO A 185 61.88 3.28 -37.27
N GLY A 186 60.68 3.75 -37.60
CA GLY A 186 60.46 4.44 -38.88
C GLY A 186 59.06 4.38 -39.48
N SER A 187 57.98 4.36 -38.70
CA SER A 187 56.66 4.61 -39.28
C SER A 187 55.75 5.33 -38.30
N GLY A 188 55.92 6.66 -38.23
CA GLY A 188 54.91 7.53 -37.67
C GLY A 188 53.70 7.62 -38.61
N PRO A 189 52.49 7.81 -38.08
CA PRO A 189 51.31 8.03 -38.90
C PRO A 189 51.49 9.32 -39.71
N MET A 190 51.42 9.20 -41.05
CA MET A 190 51.55 10.32 -41.96
C MET A 190 50.24 11.14 -41.97
N PHE A 191 50.09 12.03 -41.00
CA PHE A 191 49.13 13.12 -41.06
C PHE A 191 49.92 14.43 -41.24
N LYS A 192 49.71 15.08 -42.39
CA LYS A 192 50.34 16.36 -42.75
C LYS A 192 49.70 17.49 -41.94
N PRO A 193 50.45 18.34 -41.21
CA PRO A 193 49.92 19.61 -40.75
C PRO A 193 49.98 20.62 -41.90
N THR A 194 48.82 21.08 -42.37
CA THR A 194 48.73 22.32 -43.14
C THR A 194 48.71 23.48 -42.15
N THR A 195 49.74 24.31 -42.21
CA THR A 195 49.86 25.57 -41.48
C THR A 195 49.17 26.69 -42.26
N VAL A 196 48.14 27.32 -41.69
CA VAL A 196 47.74 28.69 -42.00
C VAL A 196 47.36 29.37 -40.69
N ALA A 197 48.02 30.47 -40.38
CA ALA A 197 47.65 31.41 -39.33
C ALA A 197 46.51 32.32 -39.82
N VAL A 198 45.46 32.53 -39.00
CA VAL A 198 44.74 33.80 -38.81
C VAL A 198 44.08 33.76 -37.42
N ASP A 199 44.18 34.90 -36.72
CA ASP A 199 43.57 35.33 -35.46
C ASP A 199 42.06 35.13 -35.26
N GLU A 200 41.65 35.44 -34.01
CA GLU A 200 40.32 35.84 -33.47
C GLU A 200 39.49 34.83 -32.65
N GLU A 201 39.62 35.03 -31.33
CA GLU A 201 38.56 35.39 -30.36
C GLU A 201 37.63 34.33 -29.74
N GLY A 202 37.63 34.31 -28.39
CA GLY A 202 36.51 33.92 -27.50
C GLY A 202 36.45 32.44 -27.14
N GLY A 203 36.40 32.00 -25.88
CA GLY A 203 36.30 32.66 -24.59
C GLY A 203 36.20 31.58 -23.49
N GLU A 204 36.74 31.93 -22.31
CA GLU A 204 36.25 31.62 -20.94
C GLU A 204 36.10 30.14 -20.53
N ASP A 205 36.97 29.66 -19.62
CA ASP A 205 36.76 29.60 -18.15
C ASP A 205 35.79 28.47 -17.76
N ASP A 206 35.99 27.59 -16.78
CA ASP A 206 36.98 27.50 -15.71
C ASP A 206 36.99 26.04 -15.20
N LYS A 207 37.99 25.78 -14.35
CA LYS A 207 38.33 24.67 -13.43
C LYS A 207 37.13 23.86 -12.84
N ASP A 208 37.30 22.68 -12.24
CA ASP A 208 38.33 22.31 -11.27
C ASP A 208 38.29 20.81 -10.93
N GLU A 209 39.44 20.39 -10.41
CA GLU A 209 39.88 19.26 -9.59
C GLU A 209 38.78 18.47 -8.82
N SER A 210 38.92 17.21 -8.42
CA SER A 210 40.03 16.62 -7.67
C SER A 210 39.73 15.13 -7.36
N ALA A 211 40.83 14.39 -7.20
CA ALA A 211 41.08 13.23 -6.35
C ALA A 211 39.94 12.39 -5.71
N THR A 212 40.05 11.09 -6.00
CA THR A 212 40.00 9.94 -5.07
C THR A 212 39.77 10.20 -3.57
N ASN A 213 38.83 9.47 -2.95
CA ASN A 213 38.99 8.89 -1.61
C ASN A 213 37.93 7.80 -1.31
N SER A 214 38.44 6.66 -0.85
CA SER A 214 37.74 5.51 -0.28
C SER A 214 37.44 5.71 1.21
N GLY A 215 36.20 5.54 1.65
CA GLY A 215 35.83 5.67 3.06
C GLY A 215 34.83 4.63 3.52
N THR A 216 35.32 3.48 3.96
CA THR A 216 34.60 2.50 4.78
C THR A 216 34.42 3.04 6.20
N GLY A 217 33.17 3.14 6.68
CA GLY A 217 32.84 3.51 8.05
C GLY A 217 32.04 2.39 8.73
N ALA A 218 32.70 1.69 9.66
CA ALA A 218 32.10 0.75 10.60
C ALA A 218 31.27 1.50 11.65
N ALA A 219 30.12 0.96 12.02
CA ALA A 219 29.35 1.37 13.19
C ALA A 219 29.59 0.37 14.32
N ALA A 220 29.98 0.88 15.48
CA ALA A 220 30.14 0.15 16.73
C ALA A 220 29.24 0.80 17.80
N SER A 221 28.70 -0.09 18.65
CA SER A 221 28.13 0.11 20.00
C SER A 221 26.80 0.85 20.13
#